data_AF-Q2G4P0-F1
#
_entry.id   AF-Q2G4P0-F1
#
_cell.length_a   1.000
_cell.length_b   1.000
_cell.length_c   1.000
_cell.angle_alpha   90.00
_cell.angle_beta   90.00
_cell.angle_gamma   90.00
#
_symmetry.space_group_name_H-M   'P 1'
#
loop_
_entity.id
_entity.type
_entity.pdbx_description
1 polymer ?
#
loop_
_entity_poly.entity_id
_entity_poly.type
_entity_poly.pdbx_seq_one_letter_code
_entity_poly.pdbx_strand_id
1 'polypeptide(L)'
;MNRDTVRNLLGGWFAGSFIGALAALYLLPIPPANKDLIVFMLGQLSGFTGAVVAFNFGTSKGSADKTAMLANRPAGTPIDPVSVEVEA
;
A
#
# COMPACT_ATOMS: atom_id res chain seq x y z
N MET A 1 -1.34 9.48 17.07
CA MET A 1 -0.84 8.27 16.38
C MET A 1 -0.51 8.68 14.95
N ASN A 2 0.77 8.61 14.53
CA ASN A 2 1.19 9.09 13.21
C ASN A 2 0.57 8.24 12.10
N ARG A 3 0.08 8.90 11.04
CA ARG A 3 -0.60 8.26 9.90
C ARG A 3 0.29 7.22 9.21
N ASP A 4 1.61 7.42 9.26
CA ASP A 4 2.62 6.50 8.73
C ASP A 4 2.78 5.25 9.58
N THR A 5 2.68 5.38 10.91
CA THR A 5 2.68 4.24 11.84
C THR A 5 1.43 3.40 11.64
N VAL A 6 0.25 4.01 11.48
CA VAL A 6 -1.01 3.29 11.20
C VAL A 6 -0.94 2.54 9.87
N ARG A 7 -0.39 3.17 8.82
CA ARG A 7 -0.19 2.54 7.51
C ARG A 7 0.76 1.35 7.56
N ASN A 8 1.92 1.50 8.19
CA ASN A 8 2.90 0.41 8.31
C ASN A 8 2.35 -0.74 9.16
N LEU A 9 1.59 -0.42 10.21
CA LEU A 9 0.93 -1.42 11.05
C LEU A 9 -0.10 -2.20 10.23
N LEU A 10 -0.98 -1.52 9.48
CA LEU A 10 -1.97 -2.16 8.61
C LEU A 10 -1.30 -3.02 7.54
N GLY A 11 -0.27 -2.49 6.87
CA GLY A 11 0.47 -3.25 5.85
C GLY A 11 1.14 -4.50 6.41
N GLY A 12 1.79 -4.38 7.57
CA GLY A 12 2.38 -5.51 8.28
C GLY A 12 1.34 -6.53 8.75
N TRP A 13 0.17 -6.07 9.19
CA TRP A 13 -0.91 -6.95 9.65
C TRP A 13 -1.54 -7.74 8.52
N PHE A 14 -1.76 -7.12 7.35
CA PHE A 14 -2.26 -7.81 6.15
C PHE A 14 -1.23 -8.80 5.57
N ALA A 15 0.04 -8.41 5.49
CA ALA A 15 1.09 -9.32 5.04
C ALA A 15 1.26 -10.50 6.02
N GLY A 16 1.23 -10.21 7.32
CA GLY A 16 1.31 -11.22 8.38
C GLY A 16 0.11 -12.16 8.40
N SER A 17 -1.11 -11.67 8.17
CA SER A 17 -2.31 -12.52 8.11
C SER A 17 -2.30 -13.44 6.90
N PHE A 18 -1.80 -12.97 5.74
CA PHE A 18 -1.65 -13.81 4.55
C PHE A 18 -0.62 -14.91 4.75
N ILE A 19 0.57 -14.58 5.25
CA ILE A 19 1.62 -15.57 5.54
C ILE A 19 1.15 -16.54 6.64
N GLY A 20 0.47 -16.03 7.67
CA GLY A 20 -0.10 -16.84 8.75
C GLY A 20 -1.18 -17.80 8.25
N ALA A 21 -2.04 -17.37 7.32
CA ALA A 21 -3.04 -18.25 6.70
C ALA A 21 -2.37 -19.37 5.90
N LEU A 22 -1.33 -19.08 5.12
CA LEU A 22 -0.57 -20.10 4.40
C LEU A 22 0.12 -21.10 5.34
N ALA A 23 0.71 -20.60 6.44
CA ALA A 23 1.32 -21.46 7.46
C ALA A 23 0.28 -22.34 8.17
N ALA A 24 -0.91 -21.80 8.46
CA ALA A 24 -2.01 -22.55 9.05
C ALA A 24 -2.48 -23.69 8.13
N LEU A 25 -2.56 -23.46 6.82
CA LEU A 25 -2.89 -24.52 5.85
C LEU A 25 -1.84 -25.65 5.80
N TYR A 26 -0.58 -25.35 6.14
CA TYR A 26 0.47 -26.37 6.21
C TYR A 26 0.32 -27.29 7.43
N LEU A 27 -0.30 -26.80 8.50
CA LEU A 27 -0.47 -27.49 9.78
C LEU A 27 -1.86 -28.12 9.93
N LEU A 28 -2.88 -27.53 9.30
CA LEU A 28 -4.28 -27.92 9.42
C LEU A 28 -4.83 -28.38 8.06
N PRO A 29 -5.21 -29.66 7.91
CA PRO A 29 -5.86 -30.13 6.70
C PRO A 29 -7.24 -29.48 6.55
N ILE A 30 -7.55 -29.03 5.33
CA ILE A 30 -8.82 -28.38 5.05
C ILE A 30 -9.94 -29.42 4.92
N PRO A 31 -11.04 -29.31 5.69
CA PRO A 31 -12.20 -30.19 5.53
C PRO A 31 -12.76 -30.11 4.10
N PRO A 32 -13.09 -31.25 3.46
CA PRO A 32 -13.56 -31.26 2.06
C PRO A 32 -14.78 -30.37 1.82
N ALA A 33 -15.69 -30.31 2.79
CA ALA A 33 -16.92 -29.52 2.73
C ALA A 33 -16.67 -28.01 2.56
N ASN A 34 -15.54 -27.51 3.07
CA ASN A 34 -15.25 -26.07 3.13
C ASN A 34 -14.09 -25.68 2.22
N LYS A 35 -13.54 -26.62 1.45
CA LYS A 35 -12.32 -26.43 0.67
C LYS A 35 -12.46 -25.29 -0.34
N ASP A 36 -13.52 -25.30 -1.13
CA ASP A 36 -13.72 -24.29 -2.18
C ASP A 36 -13.92 -22.89 -1.59
N LEU A 37 -14.64 -22.80 -0.46
CA LEU A 37 -14.83 -21.54 0.26
C LEU A 37 -13.49 -21.00 0.80
N ILE A 38 -12.68 -21.85 1.43
CA ILE A 38 -11.37 -21.44 1.96
C ILE A 38 -10.42 -21.03 0.83
N VAL A 39 -10.39 -21.76 -0.28
CA VAL A 39 -9.58 -21.42 -1.46
C VAL A 39 -10.02 -20.09 -2.08
N PHE A 40 -11.32 -19.86 -2.19
CA PHE A 40 -11.86 -18.59 -2.68
C PHE A 40 -11.45 -17.42 -1.79
N MET A 41 -11.61 -17.56 -0.46
CA MET A 41 -11.23 -16.53 0.50
C MET A 41 -9.71 -16.25 0.51
N LEU A 42 -8.88 -17.29 0.39
CA LEU A 42 -7.43 -17.12 0.21
C LEU A 42 -7.10 -16.36 -1.08
N GLY A 43 -7.83 -16.63 -2.16
CA GLY A 43 -7.75 -15.87 -3.41
C GLY A 43 -7.98 -14.38 -3.18
N GLN A 44 -9.07 -14.01 -2.50
CA GLN A 44 -9.32 -12.60 -2.15
C GLN A 44 -8.22 -12.02 -1.25
N LEU A 45 -7.78 -12.76 -0.23
CA LEU A 45 -6.74 -12.31 0.71
C LEU A 45 -5.42 -12.02 -0.01
N SER A 46 -5.08 -12.83 -1.01
CA SER A 46 -3.91 -12.62 -1.88
C SER A 46 -4.03 -11.33 -2.70
N GLY A 47 -5.21 -11.05 -3.26
CA GLY A 47 -5.50 -9.82 -4.00
C GLY A 47 -5.40 -8.56 -3.13
N PHE A 48 -5.97 -8.59 -1.93
CA PHE A 48 -5.85 -7.48 -0.97
C PHE A 48 -4.40 -7.24 -0.56
N THR A 49 -3.64 -8.30 -0.27
CA THR A 49 -2.22 -8.19 0.08
C THR A 49 -1.42 -7.62 -1.09
N GLY A 50 -1.68 -8.08 -2.31
CA GLY A 50 -1.08 -7.54 -3.53
C GLY A 50 -1.37 -6.05 -3.71
N ALA A 51 -2.61 -5.60 -3.48
CA ALA A 51 -2.98 -4.19 -3.54
C ALA A 51 -2.27 -3.35 -2.46
N VAL A 52 -2.14 -3.88 -1.24
CA VAL A 52 -1.39 -3.21 -0.15
C VAL A 52 0.09 -3.09 -0.49
N VAL A 53 0.71 -4.16 -1.03
CA VAL A 53 2.10 -4.16 -1.48
C VAL A 53 2.28 -3.19 -2.63
N ALA A 54 1.41 -3.22 -3.64
CA ALA A 54 1.43 -2.30 -4.77
C ALA A 54 1.22 -0.85 -4.34
N PHE A 55 0.44 -0.58 -3.29
CA PHE A 55 0.26 0.77 -2.76
C PHE A 55 1.47 1.26 -1.93
N ASN A 56 2.11 0.36 -1.18
CA ASN A 56 3.24 0.71 -0.31
C ASN A 56 4.57 0.81 -1.10
N PHE A 57 4.80 -0.10 -2.03
CA PHE A 57 6.00 -0.19 -2.87
C PHE A 57 5.81 0.40 -4.27
N GLY A 58 4.57 0.51 -4.76
CA GLY A 58 4.27 1.29 -5.95
C GLY A 58 4.37 2.77 -5.65
N THR A 59 4.60 3.54 -6.70
CA THR A 59 5.00 4.96 -6.71
C THR A 59 4.09 5.93 -5.93
N SER A 60 2.94 5.48 -5.42
CA SER A 60 2.02 6.25 -4.56
C SER A 60 2.69 6.82 -3.31
N LYS A 61 3.59 6.07 -2.64
CA LYS A 61 4.34 6.59 -1.48
C LYS A 61 5.34 7.68 -1.89
N GLY A 62 6.12 7.41 -2.93
CA GLY A 62 7.10 8.38 -3.45
C GLY A 62 6.46 9.66 -3.97
N SER A 63 5.23 9.60 -4.49
CA SER A 63 4.49 10.80 -4.93
C SER A 63 4.01 11.63 -3.75
N ALA A 64 3.40 11.01 -2.72
CA ALA A 64 2.96 11.71 -1.51
C ALA A 64 4.13 12.37 -0.76
N ASP A 65 5.28 11.69 -0.67
CA ASP A 65 6.50 12.23 -0.06
C ASP A 65 7.06 13.41 -0.89
N LYS A 66 7.04 13.30 -2.23
CA LYS A 66 7.41 14.42 -3.10
C LYS A 66 6.47 15.61 -2.94
N THR A 67 5.15 15.41 -2.86
CA THR A 67 4.20 16.50 -2.63
C THR A 67 4.44 17.18 -1.29
N ALA A 68 4.73 16.42 -0.22
CA ALA A 68 5.06 16.98 1.09
C ALA A 68 6.40 17.75 1.08
N MET A 69 7.41 17.27 0.34
CA MET A 69 8.69 17.96 0.14
C MET A 69 8.53 19.24 -0.68
N LEU A 70 7.71 19.22 -1.73
CA LEU A 70 7.42 20.38 -2.57
C LEU A 70 6.59 21.43 -1.82
N ALA A 71 5.67 21.01 -0.95
CA ALA A 71 4.87 21.92 -0.12
C ALA A 71 5.70 22.68 0.91
N ASN A 72 6.81 22.08 1.39
CA ASN A 72 7.75 22.73 2.33
C ASN A 72 8.97 23.36 1.65
N ARG A 73 9.06 23.33 0.32
CA ARG A 73 10.13 24.00 -0.41
C ARG A 73 9.83 25.51 -0.45
N PRO A 74 10.78 26.39 -0.11
CA PRO A 74 10.60 27.83 -0.25
C PRO A 74 10.37 28.19 -1.72
N ALA A 75 9.28 28.90 -1.99
CA ALA A 75 8.94 29.43 -3.32
C ALA A 75 9.75 30.70 -3.61
N GLY A 76 10.22 30.88 -4.85
CA GLY A 76 10.99 32.04 -5.29
C GLY A 76 12.50 31.82 -5.33
N THR A 77 12.95 30.57 -5.43
CA THR A 77 14.37 30.28 -5.70
C THR A 77 14.73 30.64 -7.15
N PRO A 78 15.99 31.00 -7.46
CA PRO A 78 16.40 31.42 -8.81
C PRO A 78 16.17 30.39 -9.92
N ILE A 79 15.90 29.13 -9.55
CA ILE A 79 15.62 28.00 -10.44
C ILE A 79 14.13 27.70 -10.60
N ASP A 80 13.26 28.45 -9.90
CA ASP A 80 11.82 28.24 -10.02
C ASP A 80 11.32 28.77 -11.38
N PRO A 81 10.46 28.02 -12.08
CA PRO A 81 9.94 28.44 -13.37
C PRO A 81 9.10 29.71 -13.22
N VAL A 82 9.42 30.75 -13.99
CA VAL A 82 8.62 31.98 -14.08
C VAL A 82 7.39 31.68 -14.93
N SER A 83 6.21 31.69 -14.31
CA SER A 83 4.95 31.64 -15.05
C SER A 83 4.79 32.91 -15.87
N VAL A 84 4.92 32.80 -17.19
CA VAL A 84 4.58 33.88 -18.12
C VAL A 84 3.09 33.76 -18.45
N GLU A 85 2.29 34.69 -17.94
CA GLU A 85 0.91 34.85 -18.40
C GLU A 85 0.99 35.35 -19.85
N VAL A 86 0.68 34.49 -20.81
CA VAL A 86 0.61 34.90 -22.22
C VAL A 86 -0.76 35.53 -22.40
N GLU A 87 -0.80 36.86 -22.26
CA GLU A 87 -1.96 37.68 -22.61
C GLU A 87 -2.25 37.48 -24.11
N ALA A 88 -3.43 36.93 -24.42
CA ALA A 88 -3.87 36.59 -25.77
C ALA A 88 -4.62 37.75 -26.44
#